data_AF-A0A800LSG2-F1
#
_entry.id   AF-A0A800LSG2-F1
#
_cell.length_a   1.000
_cell.length_b   1.000
_cell.length_c   1.000
_cell.angle_alpha   90.00
_cell.angle_beta   90.00
_cell.angle_gamma   90.00
#
_symmetry.space_group_name_H-M   'P 1'
#
loop_
_entity.id
_entity.type
_entity.pdbx_description
1 polymer ?
#
loop_
_entity_poly.entity_id
_entity_poly.type
_entity_poly.pdbx_seq_one_letter_code
_entity_poly.pdbx_strand_id
1 'polypeptide(L)'
;MHNYQAVTDRKIRLALIGHVLASHQNGHNSGVIHTGIYYEPGNLKAKLCQEWLKATVVFCKQHNLSYKQCGKLHNFVQLNY
;
A
#
# COMPACT_ATOMS: atom_id res chain seq x y z
N MET A 1 -20.04 -19.60 -8.29
CA MET A 1 -18.72 -19.85 -8.92
C MET A 1 -18.24 -18.54 -9.50
N HIS A 2 -17.42 -17.78 -8.78
CA HIS A 2 -16.97 -16.46 -9.22
C HIS A 2 -15.71 -16.59 -10.08
N ASN A 3 -15.86 -16.25 -11.36
CA ASN A 3 -14.80 -16.26 -12.37
C ASN A 3 -13.78 -15.16 -12.08
N TYR A 4 -12.51 -15.54 -12.11
CA TYR A 4 -11.37 -14.63 -12.03
C TYR A 4 -10.81 -14.44 -13.45
N GLN A 5 -10.79 -13.22 -13.98
CA GLN A 5 -10.02 -12.88 -15.17
C GLN A 5 -8.74 -12.19 -14.73
N ALA A 6 -7.60 -12.84 -14.95
CA ALA A 6 -6.29 -12.22 -14.87
C ALA A 6 -5.73 -12.08 -16.29
N VAL A 7 -5.43 -10.86 -16.69
CA VAL A 7 -4.71 -10.52 -17.92
C VAL A 7 -3.22 -10.54 -17.59
N THR A 8 -2.43 -11.40 -18.25
CA THR A 8 -1.04 -11.17 -18.71
C THR A 8 -0.56 -12.37 -19.56
N ASP A 9 0.42 -12.15 -20.43
CA ASP A 9 0.96 -13.01 -21.49
C ASP A 9 1.58 -14.37 -21.05
N ARG A 10 1.45 -14.74 -19.76
CA ARG A 10 1.90 -16.02 -19.21
C ARG A 10 0.75 -16.66 -18.44
N LYS A 11 0.58 -17.99 -18.56
CA LYS A 11 -0.44 -18.74 -17.80
C LYS A 11 -0.08 -18.78 -16.31
N ILE A 12 -0.58 -17.81 -15.54
CA ILE A 12 -0.47 -17.76 -14.08
C ILE A 12 -1.73 -18.36 -13.47
N ARG A 13 -1.57 -19.19 -12.43
CA ARG A 13 -2.67 -19.68 -11.60
C ARG A 13 -2.55 -19.05 -10.21
N LEU A 14 -3.63 -18.47 -9.71
CA LEU A 14 -3.73 -17.87 -8.38
C LEU A 14 -4.73 -18.69 -7.55
N ALA A 15 -4.32 -19.10 -6.35
CA ALA A 15 -5.21 -19.73 -5.37
C ALA A 15 -5.27 -18.84 -4.12
N LEU A 16 -6.46 -18.67 -3.56
CA LEU A 16 -6.72 -17.83 -2.39
C LEU A 16 -7.36 -18.66 -1.29
N ILE A 17 -6.93 -18.44 -0.05
CA ILE A 17 -7.55 -19.03 1.14
C ILE A 17 -8.56 -17.99 1.67
N GLY A 18 -9.79 -18.09 1.18
CA GLY A 18 -10.87 -17.16 1.53
C GLY A 18 -11.96 -17.13 0.46
N HIS A 19 -13.17 -16.73 0.85
CA HIS A 19 -14.32 -16.68 -0.05
C HIS A 19 -14.43 -15.36 -0.83
N VAL A 20 -13.75 -14.30 -0.37
CA VAL A 20 -13.82 -12.95 -0.94
C VAL A 20 -12.42 -12.34 -0.99
N LEU A 21 -12.15 -11.54 -2.03
CA LEU A 21 -10.88 -10.82 -2.15
C LEU A 21 -10.67 -9.86 -0.98
N ALA A 22 -9.42 -9.73 -0.55
CA ALA A 22 -9.00 -8.83 0.52
C ALA A 22 -9.76 -9.02 1.86
N SER A 23 -10.36 -10.19 2.13
CA SER A 23 -11.14 -10.44 3.35
C SER A 23 -10.33 -10.44 4.66
N HIS A 24 -9.01 -10.38 4.58
CA HIS A 24 -8.09 -10.42 5.72
C HIS A 24 -7.33 -9.09 5.83
N GLN A 25 -6.01 -9.12 6.05
CA GLN A 25 -5.21 -7.92 6.34
C GLN A 25 -5.33 -6.81 5.28
N ASN A 26 -5.45 -7.15 4.01
CA ASN A 26 -5.58 -6.16 2.93
C ASN A 26 -6.89 -5.37 2.98
N GLY A 27 -7.97 -5.91 3.55
CA GLY A 27 -9.24 -5.21 3.76
C GLY A 27 -9.35 -4.55 5.13
N HIS A 28 -8.53 -4.97 6.10
CA HIS A 28 -8.54 -4.48 7.49
C HIS A 28 -7.24 -3.74 7.83
N ASN A 29 -6.96 -2.66 7.10
CA ASN A 29 -5.87 -1.73 7.41
C ASN A 29 -6.35 -0.28 7.25
N SER A 30 -5.49 0.68 7.60
CA SER A 30 -5.84 2.10 7.57
C SER A 30 -5.96 2.71 6.17
N GLY A 31 -5.57 1.98 5.11
CA GLY A 31 -5.49 2.50 3.75
C GLY A 31 -4.41 3.57 3.56
N VAL A 32 -3.50 3.76 4.53
CA VAL A 32 -2.48 4.81 4.49
C VAL A 32 -1.32 4.40 3.59
N ILE A 33 -1.00 5.25 2.62
CA ILE A 33 0.27 5.18 1.88
C ILE A 33 1.35 5.81 2.76
N HIS A 34 2.18 4.97 3.37
CA HIS A 34 3.20 5.43 4.32
C HIS A 34 4.36 6.15 3.61
N THR A 35 4.88 7.20 4.25
CA THR A 35 6.05 7.98 3.80
C THR A 35 7.39 7.37 4.22
N GLY A 36 7.38 6.29 5.01
CA GLY A 36 8.60 5.58 5.42
C GLY A 36 9.49 6.29 6.43
N ILE A 37 9.05 7.38 7.05
CA ILE A 37 9.85 8.22 7.97
C ILE A 37 10.41 7.49 9.22
N TYR A 38 9.84 6.35 9.58
CA TYR A 38 10.28 5.54 10.73
C TYR A 38 11.19 4.38 10.32
N TYR A 39 11.40 4.17 9.03
CA TYR A 39 12.26 3.10 8.56
C TYR A 39 13.70 3.56 8.61
N GLU A 40 14.55 2.71 9.16
CA GLU A 40 15.99 2.94 9.17
C GLU A 40 16.50 3.22 7.74
N PRO A 41 17.24 4.33 7.53
CA PRO A 41 17.79 4.67 6.22
C PRO A 41 18.64 3.55 5.63
N GLY A 42 18.58 3.37 4.31
CA GLY A 42 19.39 2.38 3.59
C GLY A 42 18.86 0.95 3.61
N ASN A 43 17.90 0.61 4.49
CA ASN A 43 17.29 -0.72 4.45
C ASN A 43 16.27 -0.87 3.31
N LEU A 44 15.91 -2.13 3.02
CA LEU A 44 15.01 -2.44 1.91
C LEU A 44 13.59 -1.89 2.15
N LYS A 45 13.11 -1.84 3.41
CA LYS A 45 11.79 -1.29 3.73
C LYS A 45 11.71 0.20 3.41
N ALA A 46 12.73 0.97 3.77
CA ALA A 46 12.83 2.39 3.47
C ALA A 46 12.84 2.64 1.95
N LYS A 47 13.68 1.90 1.22
CA LYS A 47 13.78 2.01 -0.24
C LYS A 47 12.47 1.67 -0.93
N LEU A 48 11.91 0.49 -0.64
CA LEU A 48 10.66 0.03 -1.25
C LEU A 48 9.49 0.94 -0.88
N CYS A 49 9.41 1.45 0.35
CA CYS A 49 8.34 2.35 0.76
C CYS A 49 8.31 3.63 -0.09
N GLN A 50 9.48 4.22 -0.37
CA GLN A 50 9.59 5.41 -1.22
C GLN A 50 9.23 5.13 -2.67
N GLU A 51 9.71 4.02 -3.23
CA GLU A 51 9.38 3.59 -4.60
C GLU A 51 7.88 3.30 -4.73
N TRP A 52 7.31 2.59 -3.76
CA TRP A 52 5.90 2.17 -3.75
C TRP A 52 4.96 3.36 -3.58
N LEU A 53 5.31 4.37 -2.78
CA LEU A 53 4.54 5.61 -2.66
C LEU A 53 4.38 6.28 -4.03
N LYS A 54 5.49 6.44 -4.78
CA LYS A 54 5.46 7.05 -6.11
C LYS A 54 4.63 6.22 -7.10
N ALA A 55 4.88 4.91 -7.14
CA ALA A 55 4.19 3.99 -8.04
C ALA A 55 2.67 3.96 -7.77
N THR A 56 2.27 3.97 -6.50
CA THR A 56 0.85 3.89 -6.11
C THR A 56 0.09 5.15 -6.47
N VAL A 57 0.70 6.33 -6.28
CA VAL A 57 0.08 7.59 -6.72
C VAL A 57 -0.12 7.60 -8.24
N VAL A 58 0.88 7.14 -9.00
CA VAL A 58 0.77 7.02 -10.46
C VAL A 58 -0.33 6.03 -10.84
N PHE A 59 -0.35 4.85 -10.22
CA PHE A 59 -1.36 3.82 -10.46
C PHE A 59 -2.77 4.32 -10.16
N CYS A 60 -2.99 4.96 -9.01
CA CYS A 60 -4.29 5.52 -8.66
C CYS A 60 -4.75 6.56 -9.69
N LYS A 61 -3.85 7.43 -10.16
CA LYS A 61 -4.17 8.41 -11.21
C LYS A 61 -4.50 7.74 -12.54
N GLN A 62 -3.73 6.75 -12.96
CA GLN A 62 -3.92 6.05 -14.24
C GLN A 62 -5.22 5.25 -14.29
N HIS A 63 -5.66 4.72 -13.15
CA HIS A 63 -6.86 3.88 -13.05
C HIS A 63 -8.07 4.62 -12.44
N ASN A 64 -8.00 5.95 -12.31
CA ASN A 64 -9.04 6.78 -11.70
C ASN A 64 -9.51 6.27 -10.32
N LEU A 65 -8.57 5.76 -9.51
CA LEU A 65 -8.85 5.30 -8.15
C LEU A 65 -8.84 6.49 -7.19
N SER A 66 -9.85 6.56 -6.34
CA SER A 66 -9.97 7.62 -5.35
C SER A 66 -8.89 7.49 -4.28
N TYR A 67 -8.13 8.56 -4.05
CA TYR A 67 -7.18 8.68 -2.95
C TYR A 67 -7.06 10.15 -2.50
N LYS A 68 -6.59 10.39 -1.28
CA LYS A 68 -6.36 11.74 -0.75
C LYS A 68 -4.95 11.90 -0.22
N GLN A 69 -4.25 12.93 -0.69
CA GLN A 69 -2.91 13.29 -0.19
C GLN A 69 -3.02 14.37 0.89
N CYS A 70 -3.39 13.96 2.11
CA CYS A 70 -3.66 14.87 3.23
C CYS A 70 -2.47 15.15 4.16
N GLY A 71 -1.30 14.56 3.90
CA GLY A 71 -0.12 14.66 4.77
C GLY A 71 -0.28 13.89 6.08
N LYS A 72 0.78 13.92 6.91
CA LYS A 72 0.81 13.31 8.25
C LYS A 72 1.43 14.29 9.24
N LEU A 73 0.81 14.44 10.41
CA LEU A 73 1.32 15.24 11.52
C LEU A 73 1.96 14.33 12.57
N HIS A 74 3.13 14.74 13.08
CA HIS A 74 3.77 14.10 14.24
C HIS A 74 3.77 15.11 15.38
N ASN A 75 3.26 14.66 16.53
CA ASN A 75 3.32 15.48 17.73
C ASN A 75 4.72 15.39 18.32
N PHE A 76 5.27 16.54 18.68
CA PHE A 76 6.49 16.65 19.46
C PHE A 76 6.13 17.17 20.84
N VAL A 77 6.68 16.53 21.88
CA VAL A 77 6.55 16.98 23.27
C VAL A 77 7.95 17.34 23.74
N GLN A 78 8.15 18.59 24.16
CA GLN A 78 9.40 19.02 24.75
C GLN A 78 9.37 18.69 26.24
N LEU A 79 10.31 17.83 26.67
CA LEU A 79 10.52 17.52 28.07
C LEU A 79 11.55 18.50 28.63
N ASN A 80 11.17 19.27 29.66
CA ASN A 80 12.10 20.07 30.44
C ASN A 80 12.54 19.22 31.62
N TYR A 81 13.84 18.92 31.69
CA TYR A 81 14.49 18.32 32.86
C TYR A 81 15.24 19.39 33.64
#